data_AF-A0A2E1ZLC1-F1
#
_entry.id   AF-A0A2E1ZLC1-F1
#
_cell.length_a   1.000
_cell.length_b   1.000
_cell.length_c   1.000
_cell.angle_alpha   90.00
_cell.angle_beta   90.00
_cell.angle_gamma   90.00
#
_symmetry.space_group_name_H-M   'P 1'
#
loop_
_entity.id
_entity.type
_entity.pdbx_description
1 polymer ?
#
loop_
_entity_poly.entity_id
_entity_poly.type
_entity_poly.pdbx_seq_one_letter_code
_entity_poly.pdbx_strand_id
1 'polypeptide(L)'
;MLRFLLILGCTFFMSLVYSQTNSQNAVADNSLDYYLFQSFLATGSQQRISLNHIGIQGKQLEAGFLVTAVLEGYPAHTIGLNRGDVITSVDGEPFHSVNTFNIERDSNGAFASFTQEHQLTFQRNDTTIEVSVLPVFENLFDSYRSATSNSVLEFSAGNKTIGYIRFWALSRGTNDLINYQKLIASLDHCDGIIFDLRNSFGYLDSQHLDLVFNDKDNYFIVTEPPDHNYDFADLSPNLTFENYRKPIALLLNEDTRGGTELFAHQLAKLQRVITIGSATAGKIGSFRIKSDFAESHIEYQPATAVFIDGILFEGLGIEPDLSVLFPYETTTRGDPQYDAAVNALLGII
;
A
#
# COMPACT_ATOMS: atom_id res chain seq x y z
N MET A 1 43.85 -23.46 -42.46
CA MET A 1 43.67 -22.35 -41.50
C MET A 1 42.42 -21.61 -41.92
N LEU A 2 41.36 -21.54 -41.07
CA LEU A 2 40.08 -20.81 -41.27
C LEU A 2 39.19 -21.34 -42.44
N ARG A 3 37.86 -21.41 -42.39
CA ARG A 3 36.83 -21.06 -41.38
C ARG A 3 35.53 -21.77 -41.81
N PHE A 4 34.87 -22.52 -40.93
CA PHE A 4 33.49 -22.98 -41.12
C PHE A 4 32.55 -21.78 -40.99
N LEU A 5 31.65 -21.58 -41.94
CA LEU A 5 30.57 -20.61 -41.87
C LEU A 5 29.31 -21.35 -41.37
N LEU A 6 28.97 -21.18 -40.10
CA LEU A 6 27.67 -21.57 -39.56
C LEU A 6 26.68 -20.43 -39.82
N ILE A 7 25.68 -20.68 -40.65
CA ILE A 7 24.48 -19.86 -40.76
C ILE A 7 23.51 -20.42 -39.71
N LEU A 8 23.36 -19.71 -38.59
CA LEU A 8 22.31 -19.98 -37.61
C LEU A 8 21.15 -19.01 -37.90
N GLY A 9 20.01 -19.56 -38.30
CA GLY A 9 18.78 -18.80 -38.49
C GLY A 9 18.22 -18.38 -37.13
N CYS A 10 18.13 -17.06 -36.92
CA CYS A 10 17.32 -16.49 -35.85
C CYS A 10 15.83 -16.55 -36.25
N THR A 11 15.14 -17.62 -35.84
CA THR A 11 13.67 -17.60 -35.77
C THR A 11 13.26 -16.84 -34.53
N PHE A 12 12.78 -15.61 -34.73
CA PHE A 12 12.11 -14.79 -33.73
C PHE A 12 10.79 -15.50 -33.34
N PHE A 13 10.74 -16.15 -32.19
CA PHE A 13 9.48 -16.58 -31.58
C PHE A 13 8.86 -15.35 -30.92
N MET A 14 8.02 -14.62 -31.66
CA MET A 14 7.02 -13.74 -31.07
C MET A 14 5.96 -14.64 -30.43
N SER A 15 6.03 -14.83 -29.11
CA SER A 15 4.92 -15.40 -28.34
C SER A 15 3.79 -14.38 -28.31
N LEU A 16 2.73 -14.68 -29.08
CA LEU A 16 1.39 -14.12 -28.91
C LEU A 16 0.93 -14.38 -27.47
N VAL A 17 0.97 -13.34 -26.64
CA VAL A 17 0.15 -13.25 -25.42
C VAL A 17 -0.90 -12.21 -25.71
N TYR A 18 -1.97 -12.63 -26.38
CA TYR A 18 -3.22 -11.89 -26.43
C TYR A 18 -4.28 -12.79 -25.80
N SER A 19 -5.05 -12.22 -24.88
CA SER A 19 -6.25 -12.78 -24.23
C SER A 19 -6.03 -13.43 -22.85
N GLN A 20 -5.79 -12.62 -21.81
CA GLN A 20 -6.30 -12.80 -20.43
C GLN A 20 -6.33 -11.48 -19.61
N THR A 21 -6.47 -10.30 -20.22
CA THR A 21 -6.35 -9.01 -19.49
C THR A 21 -7.68 -8.42 -18.97
N ASN A 22 -8.83 -9.07 -19.15
CA ASN A 22 -10.11 -8.49 -18.73
C ASN A 22 -10.55 -8.78 -17.28
N SER A 23 -9.89 -9.69 -16.55
CA SER A 23 -10.28 -10.02 -15.16
C SER A 23 -9.44 -9.36 -14.07
N GLN A 24 -8.38 -8.62 -14.41
CA GLN A 24 -7.48 -7.99 -13.42
C GLN A 24 -7.81 -6.53 -13.07
N ASN A 25 -8.73 -5.90 -13.81
CA ASN A 25 -9.09 -4.50 -13.62
C ASN A 25 -10.42 -4.32 -12.86
N ALA A 26 -11.14 -5.39 -12.53
CA ALA A 26 -12.38 -5.30 -11.77
C ALA A 26 -12.19 -5.89 -10.37
N VAL A 27 -12.69 -5.17 -9.36
CA VAL A 27 -12.69 -5.59 -7.96
C VAL A 27 -14.13 -5.69 -7.50
N ALA A 28 -14.57 -6.90 -7.16
CA ALA A 28 -15.94 -7.19 -6.75
C ALA A 28 -16.18 -6.86 -5.27
N ASP A 29 -17.44 -6.57 -4.93
CA ASP A 29 -17.92 -6.26 -3.58
C ASP A 29 -17.81 -7.40 -2.55
N ASN A 30 -17.31 -8.56 -2.96
CA ASN A 30 -16.96 -9.66 -2.07
C ASN A 30 -15.53 -9.55 -1.50
N SER A 31 -14.76 -8.51 -1.86
CA SER A 31 -13.37 -8.32 -1.43
C SER A 31 -13.19 -7.10 -0.51
N LEU A 32 -12.21 -7.15 0.39
CA LEU A 32 -11.86 -5.97 1.21
C LEU A 32 -11.31 -4.81 0.37
N ASP A 33 -10.64 -5.09 -0.75
CA ASP A 33 -10.14 -4.07 -1.68
C ASP A 33 -11.28 -3.22 -2.27
N TYR A 34 -12.46 -3.82 -2.54
CA TYR A 34 -13.63 -3.04 -2.96
C TYR A 34 -14.01 -1.99 -1.92
N TYR A 35 -14.13 -2.37 -0.65
CA TYR A 35 -14.51 -1.45 0.42
C TYR A 35 -13.42 -0.42 0.72
N LEU A 36 -12.15 -0.79 0.54
CA LEU A 36 -11.05 0.17 0.60
C LEU A 36 -11.22 1.22 -0.49
N PHE A 37 -11.29 0.82 -1.75
CA PHE A 37 -11.42 1.76 -2.87
C PHE A 37 -12.69 2.59 -2.77
N GLN A 38 -13.81 1.97 -2.41
CA GLN A 38 -15.08 2.66 -2.17
C GLN A 38 -14.94 3.78 -1.15
N SER A 39 -14.25 3.51 -0.03
CA SER A 39 -14.08 4.50 1.04
C SER A 39 -13.21 5.71 0.63
N PHE A 40 -12.26 5.52 -0.29
CA PHE A 40 -11.44 6.59 -0.87
C PHE A 40 -12.14 7.35 -2.00
N LEU A 41 -13.07 6.72 -2.71
CA LEU A 41 -13.89 7.34 -3.76
C LEU A 41 -15.10 8.11 -3.21
N ALA A 42 -15.53 7.80 -1.98
CA ALA A 42 -16.64 8.48 -1.32
C ALA A 42 -16.37 9.99 -1.20
N THR A 43 -17.36 10.83 -1.54
CA THR A 43 -17.19 12.30 -1.51
C THR A 43 -17.28 12.88 -0.10
N GLY A 44 -17.66 12.08 0.90
CA GLY A 44 -17.66 12.45 2.30
C GLY A 44 -17.74 11.23 3.22
N SER A 45 -17.45 11.43 4.51
CA SER A 45 -17.39 10.35 5.50
C SER A 45 -18.70 9.57 5.64
N GLN A 46 -19.84 10.23 5.46
CA GLN A 46 -21.18 9.61 5.55
C GLN A 46 -21.48 8.62 4.42
N GLN A 47 -20.70 8.63 3.33
CA GLN A 47 -20.86 7.72 2.19
C GLN A 47 -19.89 6.53 2.24
N ARG A 48 -18.97 6.51 3.21
CA ARG A 48 -18.04 5.41 3.37
C ARG A 48 -18.78 4.24 3.98
N ILE A 49 -18.62 3.06 3.39
CA ILE A 49 -19.27 1.85 3.89
C ILE A 49 -18.43 1.29 5.04
N SER A 50 -19.01 1.24 6.23
CA SER A 50 -18.45 0.50 7.36
C SER A 50 -18.85 -0.98 7.27
N LEU A 51 -17.95 -1.86 7.69
CA LEU A 51 -18.17 -3.30 7.75
C LEU A 51 -17.41 -3.89 8.93
N ASN A 52 -17.78 -5.11 9.36
CA ASN A 52 -17.02 -5.85 10.34
C ASN A 52 -15.75 -6.41 9.69
N HIS A 53 -14.57 -6.15 10.26
CA HIS A 53 -13.30 -6.70 9.78
C HIS A 53 -12.28 -6.82 10.91
N ILE A 54 -11.20 -7.56 10.66
CA ILE A 54 -10.11 -7.74 11.64
C ILE A 54 -8.84 -6.94 11.30
N GLY A 55 -8.84 -6.20 10.19
CA GLY A 55 -7.74 -5.28 9.82
C GLY A 55 -6.59 -6.01 9.11
N ILE A 56 -6.90 -6.69 8.01
CA ILE A 56 -5.94 -7.43 7.20
C ILE A 56 -6.03 -6.99 5.73
N GLN A 57 -4.93 -7.14 5.02
CA GLN A 57 -4.92 -7.25 3.56
C GLN A 57 -4.51 -8.67 3.18
N GLY A 58 -4.93 -9.11 1.99
CA GLY A 58 -4.56 -10.43 1.52
C GLY A 58 -5.17 -10.81 0.19
N LYS A 59 -4.92 -12.07 -0.18
CA LYS A 59 -5.35 -12.66 -1.46
C LYS A 59 -6.02 -13.99 -1.17
N GLN A 60 -7.14 -14.25 -1.83
CA GLN A 60 -7.78 -15.57 -1.77
C GLN A 60 -6.92 -16.59 -2.52
N LEU A 61 -6.56 -17.67 -1.84
CA LEU A 61 -5.93 -18.87 -2.41
C LEU A 61 -6.91 -20.05 -2.32
N GLU A 62 -6.57 -21.16 -2.96
CA GLU A 62 -7.30 -22.42 -2.82
C GLU A 62 -7.24 -22.95 -1.38
N ALA A 63 -6.09 -22.81 -0.71
CA ALA A 63 -5.86 -23.31 0.64
C ALA A 63 -6.48 -22.43 1.76
N GLY A 64 -6.95 -21.23 1.43
CA GLY A 64 -7.43 -20.24 2.40
C GLY A 64 -7.12 -18.81 1.95
N PHE A 65 -7.16 -17.86 2.87
CA PHE A 65 -6.84 -16.46 2.60
C PHE A 65 -5.43 -16.13 3.07
N LEU A 66 -4.53 -15.86 2.13
CA LEU A 66 -3.16 -15.45 2.41
C LEU A 66 -3.15 -14.01 2.91
N VAL A 67 -2.65 -13.81 4.12
CA VAL A 67 -2.44 -12.50 4.74
C VAL A 67 -1.19 -11.87 4.15
N THR A 68 -1.36 -10.75 3.43
CA THR A 68 -0.23 -10.00 2.85
C THR A 68 0.21 -8.86 3.75
N ALA A 69 -0.69 -8.32 4.58
CA ALA A 69 -0.37 -7.29 5.55
C ALA A 69 -1.41 -7.24 6.68
N VAL A 70 -1.04 -6.70 7.84
CA VAL A 70 -1.89 -6.59 9.03
C VAL A 70 -1.81 -5.16 9.59
N LEU A 71 -2.96 -4.53 9.82
CA LEU A 71 -3.05 -3.14 10.29
C LEU A 71 -2.62 -3.03 11.76
N GLU A 72 -1.68 -2.14 12.07
CA GLU A 72 -1.19 -1.95 13.44
C GLU A 72 -2.29 -1.45 14.37
N GLY A 73 -2.42 -2.13 15.51
CA GLY A 73 -3.46 -1.86 16.54
C GLY A 73 -4.85 -2.42 16.23
N TYR A 74 -5.05 -3.12 15.10
CA TYR A 74 -6.32 -3.78 14.77
C TYR A 74 -6.42 -5.20 15.35
N PRO A 75 -7.62 -5.82 15.38
CA PRO A 75 -7.81 -7.13 16.00
C PRO A 75 -6.83 -8.21 15.53
N ALA A 76 -6.55 -8.30 14.23
CA ALA A 76 -5.59 -9.25 13.66
C ALA A 76 -4.16 -9.02 14.18
N HIS A 77 -3.74 -7.77 14.37
CA HIS A 77 -2.45 -7.43 14.96
C HIS A 77 -2.39 -7.87 16.43
N THR A 78 -3.46 -7.61 17.20
CA THR A 78 -3.54 -7.95 18.62
C THR A 78 -3.42 -9.44 18.90
N ILE A 79 -3.99 -10.28 18.02
CA ILE A 79 -3.90 -11.75 18.13
C ILE A 79 -2.60 -12.32 17.54
N GLY A 80 -1.71 -11.45 17.03
CA GLY A 80 -0.40 -11.84 16.50
C GLY A 80 -0.45 -12.49 15.13
N LEU A 81 -1.46 -12.21 14.30
CA LEU A 81 -1.49 -12.58 12.90
C LEU A 81 -0.40 -11.81 12.15
N ASN A 82 0.29 -12.47 11.23
CA ASN A 82 1.42 -11.93 10.50
C ASN A 82 1.25 -12.11 8.99
N ARG A 83 1.97 -11.29 8.23
CA ARG A 83 2.19 -11.52 6.81
C ARG A 83 2.71 -12.95 6.57
N GLY A 84 2.14 -13.63 5.58
CA GLY A 84 2.46 -15.03 5.25
C GLY A 84 1.55 -16.06 5.90
N ASP A 85 0.78 -15.68 6.93
CA ASP A 85 -0.23 -16.57 7.49
C ASP A 85 -1.35 -16.84 6.48
N VAL A 86 -1.92 -18.04 6.51
CA VAL A 86 -3.07 -18.42 5.69
C VAL A 86 -4.26 -18.69 6.60
N ILE A 87 -5.26 -17.80 6.59
CA ILE A 87 -6.49 -17.99 7.34
C ILE A 87 -7.32 -19.06 6.62
N THR A 88 -7.70 -20.12 7.34
CA THR A 88 -8.46 -21.23 6.76
C THR A 88 -9.94 -21.15 7.10
N SER A 89 -10.26 -20.82 8.36
CA SER A 89 -11.64 -20.87 8.84
C SER A 89 -11.90 -19.94 10.02
N VAL A 90 -13.18 -19.64 10.23
CA VAL A 90 -13.71 -18.95 11.41
C VAL A 90 -14.93 -19.74 11.90
N ASP A 91 -14.96 -20.05 13.19
CA ASP A 91 -16.02 -20.85 13.83
C ASP A 91 -16.29 -22.20 13.12
N GLY A 92 -15.24 -22.79 12.55
CA GLY A 92 -15.30 -24.05 11.82
C GLY A 92 -15.71 -23.93 10.34
N GLU A 93 -16.15 -22.76 9.88
CA GLU A 93 -16.55 -22.51 8.49
C GLU A 93 -15.43 -21.87 7.67
N PRO A 94 -15.33 -22.14 6.35
CA PRO A 94 -14.31 -21.53 5.49
C PRO A 94 -14.30 -19.99 5.57
N PHE A 95 -13.10 -19.42 5.70
CA PHE A 95 -12.95 -17.98 5.81
C PHE A 95 -13.18 -17.26 4.48
N HIS A 96 -13.93 -16.16 4.52
CA HIS A 96 -14.11 -15.21 3.43
C HIS A 96 -13.97 -13.79 3.96
N SER A 97 -13.12 -12.98 3.31
CA SER A 97 -12.63 -11.71 3.86
C SER A 97 -13.71 -10.68 4.20
N VAL A 98 -14.87 -10.73 3.52
CA VAL A 98 -16.01 -9.86 3.81
C VAL A 98 -17.14 -10.62 4.50
N ASN A 99 -17.50 -11.80 4.00
CA ASN A 99 -18.79 -12.43 4.33
C ASN A 99 -18.77 -13.08 5.72
N THR A 100 -17.61 -13.58 6.16
CA THR A 100 -17.47 -14.28 7.44
C THR A 100 -17.96 -13.46 8.63
N PHE A 101 -17.63 -12.16 8.68
CA PHE A 101 -18.02 -11.27 9.78
C PHE A 101 -19.24 -10.41 9.46
N ASN A 102 -19.78 -10.52 8.26
CA ASN A 102 -20.83 -9.65 7.77
C ASN A 102 -21.98 -10.48 7.21
N ILE A 103 -22.62 -11.27 8.06
CA ILE A 103 -23.84 -12.01 7.72
C ILE A 103 -25.07 -11.12 7.91
N GLU A 104 -25.11 -10.39 9.04
CA GLU A 104 -26.22 -9.52 9.40
C GLU A 104 -26.30 -8.27 8.52
N ARG A 105 -27.53 -7.85 8.19
CA ARG A 105 -27.83 -6.62 7.44
C ARG A 105 -28.92 -5.82 8.14
N ASP A 106 -28.87 -4.50 8.00
CA ASP A 106 -29.95 -3.62 8.48
C ASP A 106 -31.17 -3.64 7.54
N SER A 107 -32.20 -2.86 7.87
CA SER A 107 -33.43 -2.76 7.07
C SER A 107 -33.21 -2.19 5.65
N ASN A 108 -32.07 -1.56 5.40
CA ASN A 108 -31.69 -0.98 4.11
C ASN A 108 -30.70 -1.87 3.34
N GLY A 109 -30.34 -3.04 3.89
CA GLY A 109 -29.35 -3.94 3.30
C GLY A 109 -27.90 -3.51 3.52
N ALA A 110 -27.64 -2.55 4.41
CA ALA A 110 -26.28 -2.18 4.81
C ALA A 110 -25.73 -3.17 5.84
N PHE A 111 -24.40 -3.26 5.96
CA PHE A 111 -23.78 -4.06 7.01
C PHE A 111 -24.21 -3.58 8.39
N ALA A 112 -24.58 -4.52 9.25
CA ALA A 112 -24.87 -4.23 10.64
C ALA A 112 -23.62 -4.41 11.50
N SER A 113 -23.44 -3.53 12.49
CA SER A 113 -22.41 -3.71 13.51
C SER A 113 -22.66 -5.03 14.23
N PHE A 114 -21.63 -5.86 14.31
CA PHE A 114 -21.68 -7.14 14.97
C PHE A 114 -20.49 -7.28 15.93
N THR A 115 -20.78 -7.44 17.22
CA THR A 115 -19.74 -7.46 18.27
C THR A 115 -19.79 -8.82 18.96
N GLN A 116 -19.27 -9.83 18.27
CA GLN A 116 -19.12 -11.18 18.80
C GLN A 116 -17.67 -11.65 18.61
N GLU A 117 -17.15 -12.35 19.61
CA GLU A 117 -15.88 -13.05 19.47
C GLU A 117 -16.05 -14.30 18.59
N HIS A 118 -15.08 -14.50 17.71
CA HIS A 118 -15.04 -15.60 16.75
C HIS A 118 -13.75 -16.41 16.91
N GLN A 119 -13.82 -17.72 16.72
CA GLN A 119 -12.67 -18.60 16.75
C GLN A 119 -12.00 -18.61 15.36
N LEU A 120 -10.92 -17.85 15.20
CA LEU A 120 -10.12 -17.81 13.98
C LEU A 120 -9.13 -18.97 13.95
N THR A 121 -9.03 -19.64 12.80
CA THR A 121 -8.03 -20.68 12.52
C THR A 121 -7.15 -20.25 11.34
N PHE A 122 -5.83 -20.27 11.53
CA PHE A 122 -4.88 -19.96 10.46
C PHE A 122 -3.64 -20.86 10.52
N GLN A 123 -2.99 -21.01 9.38
CA GLN A 123 -1.73 -21.71 9.24
C GLN A 123 -0.58 -20.72 9.22
N ARG A 124 0.46 -21.03 10.00
CA ARG A 124 1.76 -20.38 9.95
C ARG A 124 2.81 -21.45 9.73
N ASN A 125 3.40 -21.48 8.53
CA ASN A 125 4.22 -22.61 8.09
C ASN A 125 3.42 -23.93 8.29
N ASP A 126 4.02 -24.93 8.94
CA ASP A 126 3.37 -26.21 9.23
C ASP A 126 2.51 -26.23 10.52
N THR A 127 2.26 -25.07 11.14
CA THR A 127 1.55 -24.97 12.42
C THR A 127 0.16 -24.39 12.22
N THR A 128 -0.86 -25.14 12.64
CA THR A 128 -2.24 -24.62 12.77
C THR A 128 -2.38 -23.91 14.12
N ILE A 129 -2.91 -22.70 14.08
CA ILE A 129 -3.14 -21.84 15.25
C ILE A 129 -4.63 -21.50 15.30
N GLU A 130 -5.22 -21.69 16.48
CA GLU A 130 -6.59 -21.29 16.79
C GLU A 130 -6.57 -20.19 17.86
N VAL A 131 -7.20 -19.05 17.58
CA VAL A 131 -7.27 -17.90 18.50
C VAL A 131 -8.61 -17.16 18.41
N SER A 132 -9.09 -16.64 19.54
CA SER A 132 -10.29 -15.78 19.56
C SER A 132 -9.98 -14.40 18.97
N VAL A 133 -10.86 -13.89 18.12
CA VAL A 133 -10.77 -12.55 17.53
C VAL A 133 -12.12 -11.84 17.59
N LEU A 134 -12.08 -10.55 17.95
CA LEU A 134 -13.26 -9.68 17.93
C LEU A 134 -13.13 -8.68 16.77
N PRO A 135 -13.95 -8.77 15.71
CA PRO A 135 -13.95 -7.80 14.63
C PRO A 135 -14.32 -6.39 15.10
N VAL A 136 -13.79 -5.38 14.41
CA VAL A 136 -14.23 -3.99 14.55
C VAL A 136 -15.26 -3.67 13.47
N PHE A 137 -16.18 -2.74 13.73
CA PHE A 137 -17.11 -2.21 12.74
C PHE A 137 -16.69 -0.80 12.32
N GLU A 138 -15.94 -0.69 11.23
CA GLU A 138 -15.36 0.57 10.74
C GLU A 138 -15.23 0.55 9.20
N ASN A 139 -15.08 1.72 8.57
CA ASN A 139 -14.72 1.80 7.16
C ASN A 139 -13.19 1.79 7.01
N LEU A 140 -12.70 1.20 5.90
CA LEU A 140 -11.26 0.95 5.72
C LEU A 140 -10.43 2.23 5.53
N PHE A 141 -11.01 3.35 5.11
CA PHE A 141 -10.31 4.64 5.11
C PHE A 141 -9.91 5.06 6.52
N ASP A 142 -10.87 5.05 7.44
CA ASP A 142 -10.60 5.41 8.85
C ASP A 142 -9.67 4.37 9.48
N SER A 143 -9.80 3.09 9.10
CA SER A 143 -8.90 2.05 9.58
C SER A 143 -7.45 2.24 9.16
N TYR A 144 -7.21 2.63 7.90
CA TYR A 144 -5.85 2.92 7.43
C TYR A 144 -5.25 4.14 8.12
N ARG A 145 -6.08 5.16 8.40
CA ARG A 145 -5.64 6.34 9.16
C ARG A 145 -5.25 5.98 10.59
N SER A 146 -6.07 5.20 11.28
CA SER A 146 -5.79 4.74 12.64
C SER A 146 -4.56 3.84 12.69
N ALA A 147 -4.43 2.89 11.77
CA ALA A 147 -3.27 2.01 11.66
C ALA A 147 -1.97 2.79 11.40
N THR A 148 -2.02 3.84 10.57
CA THR A 148 -0.88 4.73 10.33
C THR A 148 -0.41 5.39 11.63
N SER A 149 -1.32 5.95 12.42
CA SER A 149 -0.98 6.52 13.72
C SER A 149 -0.45 5.49 14.72
N ASN A 150 -0.99 4.27 14.71
CA ASN A 150 -0.55 3.16 15.57
C ASN A 150 0.80 2.56 15.17
N SER A 151 1.24 2.79 13.93
CA SER A 151 2.49 2.24 13.40
C SER A 151 3.75 2.98 13.85
N VAL A 152 3.61 4.14 14.50
CA VAL A 152 4.76 4.97 14.89
C VAL A 152 5.59 4.27 15.95
N LEU A 153 6.87 4.08 15.65
CA LEU A 153 7.84 3.46 16.54
C LEU A 153 9.12 4.30 16.59
N GLU A 154 9.84 4.19 17.69
CA GLU A 154 11.18 4.74 17.87
C GLU A 154 12.03 3.68 18.56
N PHE A 155 13.26 3.50 18.08
CA PHE A 155 14.20 2.56 18.69
C PHE A 155 15.64 3.01 18.51
N SER A 156 16.49 2.60 19.45
CA SER A 156 17.93 2.86 19.38
C SER A 156 18.65 1.80 18.55
N ALA A 157 19.55 2.24 17.67
CA ALA A 157 20.46 1.41 16.91
C ALA A 157 21.89 1.91 17.11
N GLY A 158 22.60 1.31 18.07
CA GLY A 158 23.91 1.81 18.51
C GLY A 158 23.79 3.15 19.25
N ASN A 159 24.47 4.19 18.77
CA ASN A 159 24.37 5.56 19.30
C ASN A 159 23.39 6.45 18.52
N LYS A 160 22.55 5.84 17.67
CA LYS A 160 21.55 6.52 16.84
C LYS A 160 20.15 6.17 17.31
N THR A 161 19.21 7.07 17.09
CA THR A 161 17.77 6.85 17.26
C THR A 161 17.11 6.84 15.90
N ILE A 162 16.37 5.77 15.59
CA ILE A 162 15.63 5.62 14.34
C ILE A 162 14.14 5.73 14.63
N GLY A 163 13.46 6.61 13.90
CA GLY A 163 12.02 6.63 13.83
C GLY A 163 11.50 5.67 12.77
N TYR A 164 10.30 5.15 12.95
CA TYR A 164 9.60 4.34 11.97
C TYR A 164 8.15 4.77 11.91
N ILE A 165 7.61 4.87 10.70
CA ILE A 165 6.20 5.10 10.45
C ILE A 165 5.77 4.37 9.18
N ARG A 166 4.64 3.68 9.26
CA ARG A 166 3.97 3.09 8.11
C ARG A 166 2.80 3.96 7.68
N PHE A 167 2.87 4.49 6.46
CA PHE A 167 1.74 5.19 5.86
C PHE A 167 0.90 4.20 5.09
N TRP A 168 -0.16 3.67 5.71
CA TRP A 168 -1.12 2.79 5.01
C TRP A 168 -1.87 3.50 3.91
N ALA A 169 -2.10 4.80 4.10
CA ALA A 169 -2.60 5.63 3.03
C ALA A 169 -2.16 7.08 3.15
N LEU A 170 -2.20 7.76 2.01
CA LEU A 170 -2.17 9.20 1.92
C LEU A 170 -3.52 9.75 1.45
N SER A 171 -3.89 10.90 1.99
CA SER A 171 -5.20 11.51 1.82
C SER A 171 -5.04 13.03 1.66
N ARG A 172 -5.96 13.66 0.91
CA ARG A 172 -5.97 15.13 0.71
C ARG A 172 -6.85 15.86 1.74
N GLY A 173 -7.40 15.13 2.71
CA GLY A 173 -8.20 15.74 3.78
C GLY A 173 -7.32 16.62 4.67
N THR A 174 -7.76 17.85 4.98
CA THR A 174 -6.99 18.79 5.81
C THR A 174 -6.58 18.20 7.17
N ASN A 175 -7.46 17.44 7.82
CA ASN A 175 -7.13 16.76 9.07
C ASN A 175 -6.04 15.70 8.90
N ASP A 176 -6.04 14.99 7.77
CA ASP A 176 -5.06 13.95 7.48
C ASP A 176 -3.69 14.57 7.18
N LEU A 177 -3.65 15.70 6.46
CA LEU A 177 -2.43 16.47 6.21
C LEU A 177 -1.82 17.03 7.51
N ILE A 178 -2.66 17.55 8.41
CA ILE A 178 -2.22 18.00 9.75
C ILE A 178 -1.71 16.81 10.56
N ASN A 179 -2.37 15.65 10.48
CA ASN A 179 -1.92 14.45 11.18
C ASN A 179 -0.58 13.96 10.64
N TYR A 180 -0.41 13.90 9.31
CA TYR A 180 0.86 13.58 8.64
C TYR A 180 2.01 14.47 9.14
N GLN A 181 1.80 15.80 9.20
CA GLN A 181 2.77 16.75 9.73
C GLN A 181 3.13 16.46 11.19
N LYS A 182 2.13 16.18 12.04
CA LYS A 182 2.35 15.87 13.46
C LYS A 182 3.13 14.58 13.65
N LEU A 183 2.83 13.54 12.87
CA LEU A 183 3.51 12.25 12.97
C LEU A 183 4.99 12.40 12.62
N ILE A 184 5.32 13.10 11.54
CA ILE A 184 6.72 13.37 11.17
C ILE A 184 7.40 14.28 12.19
N ALA A 185 6.74 15.34 12.66
CA ALA A 185 7.30 16.20 13.71
C ALA A 185 7.59 15.44 15.01
N SER A 186 6.77 14.44 15.35
CA SER A 186 6.97 13.61 16.54
C SER A 186 8.21 12.71 16.48
N LEU A 187 8.77 12.52 15.28
CA LEU A 187 9.99 11.76 15.03
C LEU A 187 11.17 12.66 14.62
N ASP A 188 11.00 14.00 14.62
CA ASP A 188 12.03 14.92 14.15
C ASP A 188 13.29 14.91 15.03
N HIS A 189 13.21 14.46 16.29
CA HIS A 189 14.38 14.26 17.14
C HIS A 189 15.22 13.03 16.77
N CYS A 190 14.68 12.08 15.99
CA CYS A 190 15.41 10.89 15.52
C CYS A 190 16.53 11.28 14.54
N ASP A 191 17.56 10.46 14.41
CA ASP A 191 18.67 10.69 13.46
C ASP A 191 18.28 10.38 12.01
N GLY A 192 17.28 9.51 11.81
CA GLY A 192 16.67 9.19 10.52
C GLY A 192 15.32 8.51 10.74
N ILE A 193 14.51 8.41 9.67
CA ILE A 193 13.20 7.77 9.73
C ILE A 193 13.05 6.71 8.64
N ILE A 194 12.47 5.58 8.97
CA ILE A 194 11.97 4.61 8.00
C ILE A 194 10.52 4.98 7.65
N PHE A 195 10.27 5.29 6.38
CA PHE A 195 8.93 5.42 5.82
C PHE A 195 8.54 4.09 5.19
N ASP A 196 7.53 3.43 5.74
CA ASP A 196 6.99 2.21 5.15
C ASP A 196 5.74 2.52 4.33
N LEU A 197 5.85 2.35 2.99
CA LEU A 197 4.76 2.49 2.04
C LEU A 197 4.30 1.14 1.47
N ARG A 198 4.76 0.02 2.03
CA ARG A 198 4.32 -1.31 1.59
C ARG A 198 2.82 -1.44 1.81
N ASN A 199 2.11 -1.89 0.78
CA ASN A 199 0.64 -2.00 0.76
C ASN A 199 -0.11 -0.67 0.89
N SER A 200 0.58 0.45 0.69
CA SER A 200 0.02 1.80 0.82
C SER A 200 -0.88 2.17 -0.36
N PHE A 201 -1.95 2.91 -0.10
CA PHE A 201 -2.92 3.35 -1.10
C PHE A 201 -3.29 4.84 -0.96
N GLY A 202 -3.98 5.39 -1.96
CA GLY A 202 -4.64 6.68 -1.84
C GLY A 202 -4.04 7.74 -2.74
N TYR A 203 -4.00 8.97 -2.23
CA TYR A 203 -3.77 10.17 -3.02
C TYR A 203 -2.48 10.88 -2.63
N LEU A 204 -1.88 11.60 -3.58
CA LEU A 204 -0.82 12.55 -3.31
C LEU A 204 -1.39 13.97 -3.28
N ASP A 205 -1.02 14.71 -2.25
CA ASP A 205 -1.17 16.16 -2.13
C ASP A 205 0.22 16.79 -2.14
N SER A 206 0.36 17.98 -2.73
CA SER A 206 1.61 18.76 -2.73
C SER A 206 2.15 18.99 -1.33
N GLN A 207 1.30 19.15 -0.32
CA GLN A 207 1.73 19.36 1.07
C GLN A 207 2.43 18.14 1.70
N HIS A 208 2.22 16.93 1.18
CA HIS A 208 3.02 15.78 1.63
C HIS A 208 4.49 15.95 1.24
N LEU A 209 4.72 16.47 0.03
CA LEU A 209 6.04 16.79 -0.49
C LEU A 209 6.60 18.03 0.20
N ASP A 210 5.79 19.06 0.43
CA ASP A 210 6.25 20.33 1.02
C ASP A 210 6.88 20.12 2.41
N LEU A 211 6.48 19.08 3.14
CA LEU A 211 7.08 18.74 4.43
C LEU A 211 8.49 18.11 4.30
N VAL A 212 8.83 17.55 3.15
CA VAL A 212 10.10 16.82 2.95
C VAL A 212 11.02 17.58 2.00
N PHE A 213 10.48 18.38 1.08
CA PHE A 213 11.22 19.16 0.11
C PHE A 213 11.29 20.62 0.53
N ASN A 214 12.49 21.18 0.54
CA ASN A 214 12.71 22.60 0.78
C ASN A 214 12.66 23.45 -0.48
N ASP A 215 12.80 22.81 -1.63
CA ASP A 215 12.81 23.41 -2.94
C ASP A 215 11.77 22.70 -3.80
N LYS A 216 10.73 23.46 -4.17
CA LYS A 216 9.59 22.96 -4.93
C LYS A 216 9.90 22.86 -6.42
N ASP A 217 10.95 23.55 -6.90
CA ASP A 217 11.36 23.54 -8.32
C ASP A 217 11.83 22.15 -8.78
N ASN A 218 12.03 21.21 -7.85
CA ASN A 218 12.41 19.82 -8.13
C ASN A 218 11.21 18.84 -8.14
N TYR A 219 9.97 19.32 -8.06
CA TYR A 219 8.80 18.45 -8.16
C TYR A 219 8.71 17.84 -9.55
N PHE A 220 7.99 16.72 -9.65
CA PHE A 220 7.82 16.06 -10.93
C PHE A 220 6.87 16.86 -11.82
N ILE A 221 7.13 16.79 -13.12
CA ILE A 221 6.21 17.30 -14.14
C ILE A 221 5.22 16.20 -14.50
N VAL A 222 3.94 16.56 -14.57
CA VAL A 222 2.88 15.69 -15.10
C VAL A 222 2.56 16.13 -16.52
N THR A 223 2.53 15.17 -17.44
CA THR A 223 2.08 15.37 -18.82
C THR A 223 0.85 14.50 -19.08
N GLU A 224 -0.28 15.16 -19.37
CA GLU A 224 -1.54 14.51 -19.71
C GLU A 224 -1.97 14.83 -21.16
N PRO A 225 -2.72 13.97 -21.85
CA PRO A 225 -3.21 14.27 -23.18
C PRO A 225 -4.20 15.45 -23.18
N PRO A 226 -4.24 16.28 -24.23
CA PRO A 226 -3.44 16.23 -25.45
C PRO A 226 -2.20 17.14 -25.39
N ASP A 227 -1.31 16.96 -24.41
CA ASP A 227 -0.08 17.75 -24.14
C ASP A 227 -0.26 18.87 -23.11
N HIS A 228 -1.07 18.64 -22.08
CA HIS A 228 -1.10 19.50 -20.90
C HIS A 228 0.04 19.11 -19.95
N ASN A 229 1.04 19.98 -19.86
CA ASN A 229 2.11 19.87 -18.87
C ASN A 229 1.79 20.79 -17.69
N TYR A 230 1.89 20.26 -16.47
CA TYR A 230 1.90 21.09 -15.27
C TYR A 230 2.97 20.62 -14.30
N ASP A 231 3.55 21.58 -13.59
CA ASP A 231 4.44 21.29 -12.47
C ASP A 231 3.57 20.93 -11.26
N PHE A 232 3.88 19.81 -10.61
CA PHE A 232 3.15 19.44 -9.40
C PHE A 232 3.32 20.49 -8.28
N ALA A 233 4.38 21.30 -8.33
CA ALA A 233 4.60 22.44 -7.45
C ALA A 233 3.52 23.54 -7.60
N ASP A 234 2.90 23.68 -8.77
CA ASP A 234 1.84 24.67 -9.00
C ASP A 234 0.58 24.38 -8.17
N LEU A 235 0.42 23.14 -7.70
CA LEU A 235 -0.64 22.71 -6.79
C LEU A 235 -0.31 23.00 -5.31
N SER A 236 0.91 23.45 -5.00
CA SER A 236 1.33 23.73 -3.64
C SER A 236 0.74 25.05 -3.13
N PRO A 237 0.09 25.06 -1.96
CA PRO A 237 -0.32 26.32 -1.35
C PRO A 237 0.91 27.14 -0.94
N ASN A 238 0.74 28.46 -0.85
CA ASN A 238 1.78 29.35 -0.34
C ASN A 238 1.88 29.26 1.19
N LEU A 239 2.39 28.12 1.67
CA LEU A 239 2.65 27.80 3.07
C LEU A 239 4.16 27.55 3.26
N THR A 240 4.66 27.91 4.44
CA THR A 240 6.04 27.61 4.86
C THR A 240 6.00 26.43 5.83
N PHE A 241 6.81 25.42 5.57
CA PHE A 241 6.97 24.24 6.42
C PHE A 241 8.40 24.19 6.96
N GLU A 242 8.54 23.75 8.21
CA GLU A 242 9.84 23.25 8.67
C GLU A 242 10.05 21.88 8.04
N ASN A 243 10.83 21.84 6.95
CA ASN A 243 11.00 20.60 6.22
C ASN A 243 11.82 19.60 7.05
N TYR A 244 11.39 18.34 7.07
CA TYR A 244 12.19 17.24 7.57
C TYR A 244 13.37 16.99 6.61
N ARG A 245 14.61 17.10 7.11
CA ARG A 245 15.85 17.11 6.29
C ARG A 245 16.80 15.95 6.56
N LYS A 246 16.51 15.10 7.54
CA LYS A 246 17.36 13.97 7.93
C LYS A 246 17.15 12.77 7.00
N PRO A 247 18.03 11.75 7.00
CA PRO A 247 17.90 10.61 6.12
C PRO A 247 16.57 9.85 6.24
N ILE A 248 16.13 9.25 5.13
CA ILE A 248 14.93 8.42 5.04
C ILE A 248 15.29 7.09 4.36
N ALA A 249 14.86 5.98 4.95
CA ALA A 249 14.79 4.70 4.25
C ALA A 249 13.32 4.45 3.87
N LEU A 250 13.05 4.20 2.59
CA LEU A 250 11.70 4.07 2.06
C LEU A 250 11.42 2.61 1.67
N LEU A 251 10.50 1.95 2.37
CA LEU A 251 10.08 0.59 2.07
C LEU A 251 8.94 0.58 1.05
N LEU A 252 9.10 -0.21 -0.01
CA LEU A 252 8.16 -0.34 -1.13
C LEU A 252 7.85 -1.81 -1.45
N ASN A 253 6.67 -2.07 -1.98
CA ASN A 253 6.33 -3.35 -2.57
C ASN A 253 5.35 -3.23 -3.74
N GLU A 254 4.97 -4.39 -4.31
CA GLU A 254 4.07 -4.48 -5.46
C GLU A 254 2.65 -3.94 -5.17
N ASP A 255 2.28 -3.82 -3.90
CA ASP A 255 0.97 -3.35 -3.45
C ASP A 255 0.97 -1.86 -3.02
N THR A 256 2.11 -1.15 -3.12
CA THR A 256 2.19 0.32 -3.06
C THR A 256 1.54 0.90 -4.34
N ARG A 257 0.45 1.67 -4.19
CA ARG A 257 -0.45 2.03 -5.30
C ARG A 257 -0.88 3.49 -5.29
N GLY A 258 -0.98 4.09 -6.48
CA GLY A 258 -1.61 5.39 -6.67
C GLY A 258 -0.71 6.55 -6.27
N GLY A 259 -1.25 7.51 -5.52
CA GLY A 259 -0.49 8.71 -5.13
C GLY A 259 0.76 8.40 -4.28
N THR A 260 0.77 7.28 -3.56
CA THR A 260 1.92 6.86 -2.75
C THR A 260 3.08 6.37 -3.61
N GLU A 261 2.83 5.87 -4.82
CA GLU A 261 3.89 5.62 -5.81
C GLU A 261 4.49 6.94 -6.29
N LEU A 262 3.67 7.94 -6.63
CA LEU A 262 4.16 9.26 -7.02
C LEU A 262 4.93 9.95 -5.88
N PHE A 263 4.51 9.73 -4.63
CA PHE A 263 5.24 10.18 -3.45
C PHE A 263 6.63 9.54 -3.38
N ALA A 264 6.69 8.21 -3.55
CA ALA A 264 7.95 7.47 -3.58
C ALA A 264 8.86 7.92 -4.73
N HIS A 265 8.32 8.14 -5.93
CA HIS A 265 9.04 8.61 -7.11
C HIS A 265 9.71 9.95 -6.83
N GLN A 266 8.95 10.87 -6.23
CA GLN A 266 9.49 12.18 -5.89
C GLN A 266 10.55 12.08 -4.80
N LEU A 267 10.29 11.33 -3.71
CA LEU A 267 11.25 11.12 -2.62
C LEU A 267 12.58 10.54 -3.11
N ALA A 268 12.54 9.58 -4.05
CA ALA A 268 13.73 8.92 -4.59
C ALA A 268 14.71 9.88 -5.28
N LYS A 269 14.28 11.09 -5.66
CA LYS A 269 15.17 12.13 -6.20
C LYS A 269 16.14 12.71 -5.16
N LEU A 270 15.89 12.52 -3.86
CA LEU A 270 16.70 13.07 -2.79
C LEU A 270 17.86 12.14 -2.44
N GLN A 271 19.10 12.66 -2.44
CA GLN A 271 20.31 11.88 -2.09
C GLN A 271 20.32 11.32 -0.65
N ARG A 272 19.45 11.82 0.21
CA ARG A 272 19.27 11.36 1.61
C ARG A 272 18.18 10.30 1.75
N VAL A 273 17.57 9.89 0.65
CA VAL A 273 16.55 8.84 0.58
C VAL A 273 17.18 7.62 -0.07
N ILE A 274 16.93 6.45 0.50
CA ILE A 274 17.24 5.16 -0.13
C ILE A 274 15.96 4.34 -0.19
N THR A 275 15.64 3.78 -1.35
CA THR A 275 14.45 2.96 -1.57
C THR A 275 14.80 1.47 -1.47
N ILE A 276 14.01 0.69 -0.73
CA ILE A 276 14.26 -0.71 -0.42
C ILE A 276 12.99 -1.54 -0.63
N GLY A 277 13.15 -2.77 -1.14
CA GLY A 277 12.07 -3.77 -1.16
C GLY A 277 11.85 -4.36 -2.54
N SER A 278 10.60 -4.31 -3.02
CA SER A 278 10.21 -4.79 -4.35
C SER A 278 9.70 -3.63 -5.22
N ALA A 279 9.78 -3.81 -6.54
CA ALA A 279 9.23 -2.84 -7.49
C ALA A 279 7.74 -2.60 -7.26
N THR A 280 7.30 -1.35 -7.41
CA THR A 280 5.87 -0.99 -7.35
C THR A 280 5.19 -1.33 -8.69
N ALA A 281 3.86 -1.43 -8.69
CA ALA A 281 3.12 -1.92 -9.86
C ALA A 281 2.90 -0.86 -10.97
N GLY A 282 3.13 0.42 -10.69
CA GLY A 282 2.81 1.53 -11.60
C GLY A 282 1.31 1.73 -11.77
N LYS A 283 0.52 1.63 -10.68
CA LYS A 283 -0.94 1.74 -10.73
C LYS A 283 -1.40 3.14 -10.32
N ILE A 284 -1.25 4.11 -11.22
CA ILE A 284 -1.61 5.52 -10.97
C ILE A 284 -2.94 5.96 -11.61
N GLY A 285 -3.64 5.03 -12.26
CA GLY A 285 -4.95 5.22 -12.85
C GLY A 285 -6.07 5.52 -11.84
N SER A 286 -7.28 5.71 -12.38
CA SER A 286 -8.47 6.05 -11.59
C SER A 286 -9.35 4.82 -11.36
N PHE A 287 -10.08 4.81 -10.25
CA PHE A 287 -11.07 3.77 -9.97
C PHE A 287 -12.48 4.32 -10.17
N ARG A 288 -13.38 3.53 -10.77
CA ARG A 288 -14.79 3.90 -10.96
C ARG A 288 -15.70 2.82 -10.42
N ILE A 289 -16.66 3.23 -9.60
CA ILE A 289 -17.73 2.35 -9.16
C ILE A 289 -18.67 2.09 -10.35
N LYS A 290 -18.92 0.81 -10.61
CA LYS A 290 -19.88 0.30 -11.59
C LYS A 290 -20.89 -0.54 -10.83
N SER A 291 -22.12 -0.07 -10.78
CA SER A 291 -23.20 -0.78 -10.11
C SER A 291 -24.28 -1.07 -11.14
N ASP A 292 -24.50 -2.35 -11.41
CA ASP A 292 -25.63 -2.84 -12.19
C ASP A 292 -26.69 -3.42 -11.24
N PHE A 293 -27.85 -3.84 -11.76
CA PHE A 293 -28.97 -4.34 -10.94
C PHE A 293 -28.66 -5.59 -10.09
N ALA A 294 -27.56 -6.30 -10.37
CA ALA A 294 -27.22 -7.57 -9.73
C ALA A 294 -25.91 -7.56 -8.93
N GLU A 295 -24.91 -6.77 -9.35
CA GLU A 295 -23.56 -6.79 -8.77
C GLU A 295 -22.94 -5.38 -8.80
N SER A 296 -22.19 -5.04 -7.75
CA SER A 296 -21.37 -3.83 -7.72
C SER A 296 -19.89 -4.23 -7.79
N HIS A 297 -19.15 -3.57 -8.67
CA HIS A 297 -17.71 -3.73 -8.78
C HIS A 297 -17.03 -2.37 -8.98
N ILE A 298 -15.73 -2.33 -8.71
CA ILE A 298 -14.89 -1.18 -8.98
C ILE A 298 -13.97 -1.53 -10.15
N GLU A 299 -14.03 -0.73 -11.20
CA GLU A 299 -13.19 -0.86 -12.38
C GLU A 299 -12.00 0.10 -12.28
N TYR A 300 -10.80 -0.44 -12.37
CA TYR A 300 -9.56 0.30 -12.53
C TYR A 300 -9.40 0.75 -13.98
N GLN A 301 -9.11 2.03 -14.16
CA GLN A 301 -8.87 2.67 -15.45
C GLN A 301 -7.42 3.14 -15.51
N PRO A 302 -6.54 2.37 -16.19
CA PRO A 302 -5.12 2.66 -16.28
C PRO A 302 -4.83 4.03 -16.91
N ALA A 303 -3.84 4.75 -16.38
CA ALA A 303 -3.38 6.03 -16.91
C ALA A 303 -2.40 5.86 -18.09
N THR A 304 -2.83 5.15 -19.14
CA THR A 304 -1.99 4.72 -20.28
C THR A 304 -1.36 5.83 -21.14
N ALA A 305 -1.65 7.09 -20.83
CA ALA A 305 -1.13 8.24 -21.55
C ALA A 305 -0.69 9.38 -20.61
N VAL A 306 -0.51 9.09 -19.31
CA VAL A 306 0.03 10.04 -18.33
C VAL A 306 1.50 9.77 -18.14
N PHE A 307 2.32 10.80 -18.32
CA PHE A 307 3.76 10.74 -18.10
C PHE A 307 4.15 11.52 -16.85
N ILE A 308 5.10 10.98 -16.10
CA ILE A 308 5.70 11.60 -14.91
C ILE A 308 7.17 11.79 -15.23
N ASP A 309 7.65 13.04 -15.26
CA ASP A 309 9.00 13.39 -15.72
C ASP A 309 9.34 12.81 -17.11
N GLY A 310 8.35 12.79 -18.00
CA GLY A 310 8.49 12.24 -19.36
C GLY A 310 8.50 10.72 -19.45
N ILE A 311 8.26 10.00 -18.35
CA ILE A 311 8.19 8.53 -18.30
C ILE A 311 6.73 8.10 -18.25
N LEU A 312 6.33 7.15 -19.11
CA LEU A 312 5.03 6.51 -19.01
C LEU A 312 5.01 5.64 -17.75
N PHE A 313 4.39 6.16 -16.69
CA PHE A 313 4.51 5.58 -15.34
C PHE A 313 3.59 4.36 -15.15
N GLU A 314 2.44 4.35 -15.83
CA GLU A 314 1.46 3.26 -15.75
C GLU A 314 2.08 1.91 -16.15
N GLY A 315 2.01 0.93 -15.26
CA GLY A 315 2.58 -0.41 -15.42
C GLY A 315 4.11 -0.50 -15.30
N LEU A 316 4.81 0.63 -15.13
CA LEU A 316 6.26 0.65 -14.89
C LEU A 316 6.59 0.77 -13.40
N GLY A 317 5.97 1.72 -12.70
CA GLY A 317 6.21 1.95 -11.28
C GLY A 317 7.65 2.39 -10.97
N ILE A 318 8.12 2.02 -9.79
CA ILE A 318 9.46 2.37 -9.27
C ILE A 318 10.22 1.09 -8.99
N GLU A 319 11.45 1.01 -9.52
CA GLU A 319 12.45 0.03 -9.11
C GLU A 319 13.22 0.57 -7.90
N PRO A 320 13.28 -0.17 -6.77
CA PRO A 320 14.00 0.29 -5.59
C PRO A 320 15.53 0.24 -5.81
N ASP A 321 16.25 1.17 -5.17
CA ASP A 321 17.72 1.23 -5.16
C ASP A 321 18.32 -0.07 -4.62
N LEU A 322 17.68 -0.65 -3.61
CA LEU A 322 18.05 -1.93 -3.01
C LEU A 322 16.88 -2.92 -3.07
N SER A 323 16.92 -3.83 -4.03
CA SER A 323 15.95 -4.92 -4.11
C SER A 323 16.19 -5.96 -3.01
N VAL A 324 15.16 -6.20 -2.18
CA VAL A 324 15.19 -7.19 -1.10
C VAL A 324 13.90 -8.00 -1.13
N LEU A 325 14.02 -9.29 -1.41
CA LEU A 325 12.88 -10.19 -1.46
C LEU A 325 12.32 -10.45 -0.07
N PHE A 326 10.99 -10.50 0.02
CA PHE A 326 10.27 -10.95 1.20
C PHE A 326 9.19 -11.96 0.80
N PRO A 327 9.54 -13.21 0.46
CA PRO A 327 8.56 -14.24 0.13
C PRO A 327 7.58 -14.50 1.29
N TYR A 328 6.36 -14.94 0.98
CA TYR A 328 5.35 -15.26 2.00
C TYR A 328 5.66 -16.60 2.69
N GLU A 329 6.37 -17.48 1.99
CA GLU A 329 6.75 -18.82 2.43
C GLU A 329 8.02 -18.83 3.30
N THR A 330 8.66 -17.68 3.48
CA THR A 330 9.96 -17.60 4.15
C THR A 330 9.81 -17.85 5.64
N THR A 331 10.60 -18.80 6.14
CA THR A 331 10.69 -19.16 7.56
C THR A 331 11.66 -18.27 8.36
N THR A 332 12.24 -17.24 7.74
CA THR A 332 13.13 -16.30 8.40
C THR A 332 12.37 -15.59 9.52
N ARG A 333 12.93 -15.63 10.73
CA ARG A 333 12.40 -14.87 11.86
C ARG A 333 12.64 -13.38 11.57
N GLY A 334 11.57 -12.60 11.41
CA GLY A 334 11.64 -11.15 11.22
C GLY A 334 11.29 -10.69 9.80
N ASP A 335 11.52 -9.42 9.53
CA ASP A 335 11.22 -8.75 8.28
C ASP A 335 12.54 -8.36 7.59
N PRO A 336 12.98 -9.08 6.55
CA PRO A 336 14.28 -8.84 5.91
C PRO A 336 14.35 -7.48 5.21
N GLN A 337 13.22 -6.93 4.76
CA GLN A 337 13.18 -5.60 4.15
C GLN A 337 13.34 -4.52 5.22
N TYR A 338 12.67 -4.67 6.36
CA TYR A 338 12.85 -3.80 7.52
C TYR A 338 14.31 -3.82 8.02
N ASP A 339 14.90 -5.00 8.18
CA ASP A 339 16.31 -5.13 8.60
C ASP A 339 17.26 -4.47 7.58
N ALA A 340 17.00 -4.62 6.29
CA ALA A 340 17.75 -3.94 5.25
C ALA A 340 17.59 -2.41 5.31
N ALA A 341 16.38 -1.90 5.57
CA ALA A 341 16.15 -0.47 5.75
C ALA A 341 16.89 0.10 6.96
N VAL A 342 16.90 -0.60 8.09
CA VAL A 342 17.69 -0.21 9.28
C VAL A 342 19.17 -0.12 8.94
N ASN A 343 19.72 -1.16 8.30
CA ASN A 343 21.13 -1.19 7.92
C ASN A 343 21.50 -0.10 6.91
N ALA A 344 20.64 0.11 5.91
CA ALA A 344 20.83 1.16 4.91
C ALA A 344 20.81 2.54 5.56
N LEU A 345 19.86 2.81 6.45
CA LEU A 345 19.74 4.08 7.15
C LEU A 345 20.94 4.35 8.06
N LEU A 346 21.40 3.35 8.81
CA LEU A 346 22.62 3.41 9.63
C LEU A 346 23.88 3.73 8.80
N GLY A 347 23.91 3.34 7.53
CA GLY A 347 25.01 3.68 6.62
C GLY A 347 25.03 5.14 6.17
N ILE A 348 23.92 5.86 6.35
CA ILE A 348 23.74 7.26 5.91
C ILE A 348 23.84 8.25 7.09
N ILE A 349 23.39 7.86 8.30
CA ILE A 349 23.26 8.75 9.48
C ILE A 349 24.50 8.90 10.35
#